data_AF-A0AAD8I745-F1
#
_entry.id   AF-A0AAD8I745-F1
#
_cell.length_a   1.000
_cell.length_b   1.000
_cell.length_c   1.000
_cell.angle_alpha   90.00
_cell.angle_beta   90.00
_cell.angle_gamma   90.00
#
_symmetry.space_group_name_H-M   'P 1'
#
loop_
_entity.id
_entity.type
_entity.pdbx_description
1 polymer ?
#
loop_
_entity_poly.entity_id
_entity_poly.type
_entity_poly.pdbx_seq_one_letter_code
_entity_poly.pdbx_strand_id
1 'polypeptide(L)'
;MTSNVAESLNYVTMSIRELLICTLLESLRALIQKWSWRNRNEANATCTRLTRKYEELLNKNYLLSVDLTVNPKNHILFEVLNGDRKNVVDLSVKSCTCKRDLQLLFILE
;
A
#
# COMPACT_ATOMS: atom_id res chain seq x y z
N MET A 1 -15.83 26.50 -56.96
CA MET A 1 -15.53 26.12 -55.56
C MET A 1 -15.04 24.68 -55.56
N THR A 2 -13.73 24.47 -55.67
CA THR A 2 -13.10 23.16 -55.51
C THR A 2 -12.52 23.11 -54.10
N SER A 3 -13.04 22.23 -53.25
CA SER A 3 -12.47 21.99 -51.93
C SER A 3 -11.01 21.56 -52.08
N ASN A 4 -10.11 22.18 -51.32
CA ASN A 4 -8.69 21.89 -51.31
C ASN A 4 -8.46 20.49 -50.74
N VAL A 5 -7.85 19.61 -51.52
CA VAL A 5 -7.56 18.22 -51.13
C VAL A 5 -6.75 18.17 -49.83
N ALA A 6 -5.86 19.13 -49.60
CA ALA A 6 -5.07 19.20 -48.36
C ALA A 6 -5.92 19.50 -47.13
N GLU A 7 -6.94 20.38 -47.24
CA GLU A 7 -7.86 20.70 -46.14
C GLU A 7 -8.74 19.51 -45.77
N SER A 8 -9.28 18.81 -46.78
CA SER A 8 -10.10 17.61 -46.58
C SER A 8 -9.30 16.49 -45.90
N LEU A 9 -8.05 16.25 -46.33
CA LEU A 9 -7.17 15.26 -45.71
C LEU A 9 -6.80 15.62 -44.26
N ASN A 10 -6.56 16.91 -43.99
CA ASN A 10 -6.26 17.36 -42.64
C ASN A 10 -7.47 17.19 -41.70
N TYR A 11 -8.68 17.50 -42.19
CA TYR A 11 -9.92 17.31 -41.44
C TYR A 11 -10.11 15.83 -41.04
N VAL A 12 -10.00 14.90 -42.01
CA VAL A 12 -10.12 13.46 -41.74
C VAL A 12 -9.07 12.99 -40.73
N THR A 13 -7.82 13.45 -40.88
CA THR A 13 -6.73 13.08 -39.97
C THR A 13 -6.97 13.59 -38.55
N MET A 14 -7.49 14.82 -38.40
CA MET A 14 -7.88 15.38 -37.10
C MET A 14 -8.99 14.55 -36.46
N SER A 15 -10.07 14.25 -37.19
CA SER A 15 -11.18 13.46 -36.67
C SER A 15 -10.75 12.06 -36.23
N ILE A 16 -9.84 11.40 -36.97
CA ILE A 16 -9.29 10.10 -36.57
C ILE A 16 -8.49 10.22 -35.26
N ARG A 17 -7.67 11.27 -35.11
CA ARG A 17 -6.89 11.49 -33.88
C ARG A 17 -7.78 11.76 -32.67
N GLU A 18 -8.81 12.60 -32.84
CA GLU A 18 -9.79 12.87 -31.79
C GLU A 18 -10.49 11.58 -31.34
N LEU A 19 -10.93 10.74 -32.28
CA LEU A 19 -11.57 9.47 -31.97
C LEU A 19 -10.65 8.51 -31.19
N LEU A 20 -9.37 8.43 -31.59
CA LEU A 20 -8.37 7.62 -30.89
C LEU A 20 -8.12 8.13 -29.47
N ILE A 21 -8.01 9.45 -29.30
CA ILE A 21 -7.83 10.09 -27.99
C ILE A 21 -9.06 9.82 -27.10
N CYS A 22 -10.27 10.01 -27.62
CA CYS A 22 -11.50 9.73 -26.89
C CYS A 22 -11.56 8.27 -26.46
N THR A 23 -11.26 7.34 -27.36
CA THR A 23 -11.28 5.89 -27.06
C THR A 23 -10.26 5.53 -25.97
N LEU A 24 -9.05 6.12 -26.04
CA LEU A 24 -8.04 5.94 -25.00
C LEU A 24 -8.53 6.48 -23.65
N LEU A 25 -9.10 7.68 -23.61
CA LEU A 25 -9.63 8.29 -22.40
C LEU A 25 -10.77 7.47 -21.79
N GLU A 26 -11.68 6.93 -22.61
CA GLU A 26 -12.73 6.03 -22.13
C GLU A 26 -12.15 4.74 -21.55
N SER A 27 -11.13 4.17 -22.20
CA SER A 27 -10.48 2.96 -21.69
C SER A 27 -9.83 3.20 -20.32
N LEU A 28 -9.13 4.32 -20.15
CA LEU A 28 -8.52 4.72 -18.89
C LEU A 28 -9.57 4.98 -17.82
N ARG A 29 -10.66 5.68 -18.18
CA ARG A 29 -11.78 5.93 -17.26
C ARG A 29 -12.40 4.62 -16.78
N ALA A 30 -12.66 3.67 -17.68
CA ALA A 30 -13.21 2.37 -17.33
C ALA A 30 -12.29 1.58 -16.38
N LEU A 31 -10.97 1.63 -16.60
CA LEU A 31 -9.98 1.00 -15.72
C LEU A 31 -9.98 1.63 -14.32
N ILE A 32 -9.98 2.96 -14.24
CA ILE A 32 -10.00 3.70 -12.97
C ILE A 32 -11.31 3.42 -12.21
N GLN A 33 -12.45 3.45 -12.91
CA GLN A 33 -13.75 3.15 -12.33
C GLN A 33 -13.82 1.72 -11.79
N LYS A 34 -13.35 0.74 -12.58
CA LYS A 34 -13.29 -0.66 -12.17
C LYS A 34 -12.40 -0.87 -10.94
N TRP A 35 -11.23 -0.25 -10.92
CA TRP A 35 -10.31 -0.30 -9.78
C TRP A 35 -10.92 0.35 -8.55
N SER A 36 -11.50 1.54 -8.69
CA SER A 36 -12.14 2.25 -7.57
C SER A 36 -13.34 1.48 -7.01
N TRP A 37 -14.16 0.88 -7.87
CA TRP A 37 -15.29 0.07 -7.44
C TRP A 37 -14.82 -1.15 -6.64
N ARG A 38 -13.81 -1.87 -7.15
CA ARG A 38 -13.23 -3.03 -6.46
C ARG A 38 -12.69 -2.65 -5.09
N ASN A 39 -11.88 -1.59 -5.01
CA ASN A 39 -11.28 -1.18 -3.75
C ASN A 39 -12.30 -0.69 -2.74
N ARG A 40 -13.35 0.03 -3.16
CA ARG A 40 -14.43 0.45 -2.26
C ARG A 40 -15.21 -0.74 -1.73
N ASN A 41 -15.53 -1.71 -2.58
CA ASN A 41 -16.23 -2.91 -2.14
C ASN A 41 -15.37 -3.75 -1.18
N GLU A 42 -14.07 -3.89 -1.46
CA GLU A 42 -13.15 -4.57 -0.55
C GLU A 42 -13.05 -3.84 0.79
N ALA A 43 -12.93 -2.50 0.78
CA ALA A 43 -12.92 -1.70 2.00
C ALA A 43 -14.22 -1.83 2.80
N ASN A 44 -15.38 -1.77 2.14
CA ASN A 44 -16.69 -1.94 2.79
C ASN A 44 -16.91 -3.35 3.34
N ALA A 45 -16.32 -4.38 2.71
CA ALA A 45 -16.37 -5.75 3.18
C ALA A 45 -15.37 -6.04 4.31
N THR A 46 -14.40 -5.15 4.53
CA THR A 46 -13.38 -5.31 5.57
C THR A 46 -13.87 -4.67 6.87
N CYS A 47 -13.96 -5.48 7.94
CA CYS A 47 -14.37 -4.98 9.26
C CYS A 47 -13.23 -4.31 10.05
N THR A 48 -12.00 -4.37 9.54
CA THR A 48 -10.82 -3.80 10.18
C THR A 48 -10.34 -2.54 9.45
N ARG A 49 -9.51 -1.75 10.14
CA ARG A 49 -9.00 -0.48 9.59
C ARG A 49 -7.94 -0.67 8.50
N LEU A 50 -7.24 -1.81 8.52
CA LEU A 50 -6.16 -2.10 7.58
C LEU A 50 -6.68 -2.92 6.40
N THR A 51 -6.00 -2.83 5.25
CA THR A 51 -6.27 -3.77 4.18
C THR A 51 -5.87 -5.18 4.60
N ARG A 52 -6.55 -6.19 4.05
CA ARG A 52 -6.35 -7.60 4.40
C ARG A 52 -4.89 -8.02 4.54
N LYS A 53 -4.03 -7.61 3.60
CA LYS A 53 -2.59 -7.93 3.62
C LYS A 53 -1.88 -7.42 4.89
N TYR A 54 -2.16 -6.20 5.30
CA TYR A 54 -1.55 -5.62 6.50
C TYR A 54 -2.20 -6.13 7.78
N GLU A 55 -3.50 -6.46 7.75
CA GLU A 55 -4.17 -7.13 8.86
C GLU A 55 -3.57 -8.52 9.13
N GLU A 56 -3.34 -9.31 8.07
CA GLU A 56 -2.68 -10.62 8.18
C GLU A 56 -1.25 -10.49 8.73
N LEU A 57 -0.51 -9.47 8.30
CA LEU A 57 0.83 -9.19 8.81
C LEU A 57 0.80 -8.77 10.29
N LEU A 58 -0.16 -7.90 10.66
CA LEU A 58 -0.35 -7.45 12.04
C LEU A 58 -0.69 -8.63 12.95
N ASN A 59 -1.66 -9.46 12.56
CA ASN A 59 -2.02 -10.66 13.32
C ASN A 59 -0.85 -11.62 13.48
N LYS A 60 -0.06 -11.84 12.43
CA LYS A 60 1.15 -12.66 12.52
C LYS A 60 2.15 -12.09 13.53
N ASN A 61 2.38 -10.78 13.51
CA ASN A 61 3.28 -10.12 14.45
C ASN A 61 2.74 -10.16 15.88
N TYR A 62 1.43 -9.94 16.05
CA TYR A 62 0.75 -10.05 17.34
C TYR A 62 0.92 -11.44 17.93
N LEU A 63 0.62 -12.50 17.17
CA LEU A 63 0.79 -13.88 17.62
C LEU A 63 2.25 -14.19 17.99
N LEU A 64 3.22 -13.66 17.25
CA LEU A 64 4.64 -13.81 17.59
C LEU A 64 5.05 -13.01 18.84
N SER A 65 4.30 -11.96 19.18
CA SER A 65 4.55 -11.12 20.35
C SER A 65 3.92 -11.62 21.64
N VAL A 66 2.90 -12.46 21.56
CA VAL A 66 2.21 -13.00 22.74
C VAL A 66 3.17 -13.70 23.70
N ASP A 67 4.18 -14.39 23.17
CA ASP A 67 5.18 -15.12 23.96
C ASP A 67 6.40 -14.26 24.34
N LEU A 68 6.39 -12.96 24.01
CA LEU A 68 7.49 -12.05 24.31
C LEU A 68 7.27 -11.35 25.66
N THR A 69 8.29 -11.36 26.51
CA THR A 69 8.29 -10.56 27.74
C THR A 69 9.09 -9.28 27.52
N VAL A 70 8.46 -8.12 27.69
CA VAL A 70 9.11 -6.83 27.53
C VAL A 70 9.40 -6.22 28.90
N ASN A 71 10.68 -6.01 29.19
CA ASN A 71 11.16 -5.36 30.40
C ASN A 71 11.70 -3.96 30.05
N PRO A 72 11.05 -2.87 30.49
CA PRO A 72 11.59 -1.54 30.28
C PRO A 72 12.88 -1.36 31.09
N LYS A 73 13.95 -0.89 30.44
CA LYS A 73 15.16 -0.40 31.13
C LYS A 73 15.06 1.09 31.40
N ASN A 74 14.53 1.84 30.44
CA ASN A 74 14.14 3.25 30.56
C ASN A 74 13.07 3.58 29.50
N HIS A 75 12.78 4.86 29.27
CA HIS A 75 11.77 5.31 28.29
C HIS A 75 12.11 5.00 26.82
N ILE A 76 13.34 4.61 26.52
CA ILE A 76 13.86 4.46 25.16
C ILE A 76 14.38 3.05 24.89
N LEU A 77 14.88 2.36 25.92
CA LEU A 77 15.52 1.05 25.87
C LEU A 77 14.65 0.00 26.55
N PHE A 78 14.37 -1.06 25.80
CA PHE A 78 13.55 -2.18 26.22
C PHE A 78 14.32 -3.48 26.02
N GLU A 79 14.31 -4.33 27.05
CA GLU A 79 14.80 -5.70 26.96
C GLU A 79 13.62 -6.62 26.63
N VAL A 80 13.70 -7.30 25.49
CA VAL A 80 12.68 -8.23 25.00
C VAL A 80 13.19 -9.66 25.13
N LEU A 81 12.49 -10.46 25.91
CA LEU A 81 12.78 -11.88 26.15
C LEU A 81 11.89 -12.75 25.27
N ASN A 82 12.47 -13.78 24.67
CA ASN A 82 11.77 -14.82 23.92
C ASN A 82 12.36 -16.18 24.31
N GLY A 83 11.76 -16.83 25.31
CA GLY A 83 12.38 -17.96 26.01
C GLY A 83 13.76 -17.56 26.54
N ASP A 84 14.80 -18.28 26.12
CA ASP A 84 16.19 -18.03 26.55
C ASP A 84 16.87 -16.87 25.79
N ARG A 85 16.24 -16.36 24.71
CA ARG A 85 16.84 -15.31 23.88
C ARG A 85 16.52 -13.93 24.46
N LYS A 86 17.56 -13.13 24.64
CA LYS A 86 17.45 -11.73 25.06
C LYS A 86 17.78 -10.81 23.89
N ASN A 87 16.89 -9.86 23.63
CA ASN A 87 17.11 -8.81 22.65
C ASN A 87 16.94 -7.44 23.28
N VAL A 88 17.66 -6.45 22.78
CA VAL A 88 17.52 -5.06 23.18
C VAL A 88 16.91 -4.29 22.01
N VAL A 89 15.87 -3.53 22.32
CA VAL A 89 15.21 -2.60 21.41
C VAL A 89 15.54 -1.19 21.88
N ASP A 90 16.09 -0.40 20.97
CA ASP A 90 16.37 1.02 21.20
C ASP A 90 15.47 1.84 20.27
N LEU A 91 14.52 2.56 20.88
CA LEU A 91 13.56 3.39 20.16
C LEU A 91 14.18 4.68 19.60
N SER A 92 15.29 5.17 20.16
CA SER A 92 15.92 6.42 19.70
C SER A 92 16.52 6.28 18.32
N VAL A 93 17.20 5.15 18.09
CA VAL A 93 17.82 4.80 16.81
C VAL A 93 16.95 3.83 16.00
N LYS A 94 15.76 3.48 16.50
CA LYS A 94 14.82 2.51 15.91
C LYS A 94 15.56 1.22 15.52
N SER A 95 16.23 0.59 16.48
CA SER A 95 17.04 -0.61 16.25
C SER A 95 16.65 -1.76 17.18
N CYS A 96 16.87 -2.99 16.73
CA CYS A 96 16.69 -4.21 17.52
C CYS A 96 17.88 -5.16 17.31
N THR A 97 18.43 -5.70 18.40
CA THR A 97 19.50 -6.72 18.31
C THR A 97 19.02 -8.04 17.71
N CYS A 98 17.70 -8.23 17.61
CA CYS A 98 17.07 -9.41 17.02
C CYS A 98 17.34 -9.59 15.51
N LYS A 99 17.94 -8.59 14.84
CA LYS A 99 18.27 -8.54 13.40
C LYS A 99 17.11 -8.89 12.45
N ARG A 100 15.88 -9.02 12.96
CA ARG A 100 14.69 -9.11 12.14
C ARG A 100 14.32 -7.70 11.72
N ASP A 101 13.92 -7.57 10.46
CA ASP A 101 13.37 -6.33 9.94
C ASP A 101 12.34 -5.77 10.93
N LEU A 102 12.48 -4.48 11.17
CA LEU A 102 11.94 -3.66 12.27
C LEU A 102 10.40 -3.59 12.36
N GLN A 103 9.66 -4.57 11.85
CA GLN A 103 8.20 -4.62 11.90
C GLN A 103 7.63 -4.87 13.31
N LEU A 104 8.44 -5.32 14.28
CA LEU A 104 8.02 -5.45 15.68
C LEU A 104 8.00 -4.11 16.44
N LEU A 105 8.57 -3.02 15.90
CA LEU A 105 8.55 -1.72 16.57
C LEU A 105 7.12 -1.12 16.70
N PHE A 106 6.16 -1.64 15.93
CA PHE A 106 4.75 -1.25 16.02
C PHE A 106 4.00 -1.80 17.24
N ILE A 107 4.62 -2.66 18.05
CA ILE A 107 3.97 -3.25 19.25
C ILE A 107 4.26 -2.42 20.50
N LEU A 108 5.18 -1.44 20.42
CA LEU A 108 5.55 -0.57 21.54
C LEU A 108 5.00 0.86 21.40
N GLU A 109 4.22 1.15 20.35
CA GLU A 109 3.44 2.39 20.19
C GLU A 109 1.93 2.10 20.31
#